data_AF-A0A9D6JZN2-F1
#
_entry.id   AF-A0A9D6JZN2-F1
#
_cell.length_a   1.000
_cell.length_b   1.000
_cell.length_c   1.000
_cell.angle_alpha   90.00
_cell.angle_beta   90.00
_cell.angle_gamma   90.00
#
_symmetry.space_group_name_H-M   'P 1'
#
loop_
_entity.id
_entity.type
_entity.pdbx_description
1 polymer ?
#
loop_
_entity_poly.entity_id
_entity_poly.type
_entity_poly.pdbx_seq_one_letter_code
_entity_poly.pdbx_strand_id
1 'polypeptide(L)'
;ARICWLGYGERARFGLLINDLVSRGKIKAPIVIGRDHLDGGSVASPRRETEGMRDGSDAVADWPLLNALINTAAGATWVSIHSGGGVGIGYSIHAGQVVVAEGTSESAQRLERVLTTDPGTAIMRHVDAGYPEAIAAARRHGIKIPMIRGDEAPTSAT
;
A
#
# COMPACT_ATOMS: atom_id res chain seq x y z
N ALA A 1 -14.31 15.53 4.19
CA ALA A 1 -13.21 14.55 4.21
C ALA A 1 -12.64 14.43 5.62
N ARG A 2 -11.88 13.37 5.91
CA ARG A 2 -11.18 13.15 7.18
C ARG A 2 -9.82 12.53 6.88
N ILE A 3 -8.78 12.96 7.60
CA ILE A 3 -7.48 12.29 7.61
C ILE A 3 -7.37 11.43 8.86
N CYS A 4 -6.90 10.19 8.69
CA CYS A 4 -6.61 9.25 9.77
C CYS A 4 -5.53 8.31 9.25
N TRP A 5 -4.41 8.22 9.98
CA TRP A 5 -3.32 7.33 9.62
C TRP A 5 -3.64 5.92 10.12
N LEU A 6 -3.77 4.98 9.19
CA LEU A 6 -4.03 3.56 9.45
C LEU A 6 -2.96 2.72 8.74
N GLY A 7 -2.48 1.68 9.42
CA GLY A 7 -1.48 0.76 8.91
C GLY A 7 -2.05 -0.39 8.07
N TYR A 8 -1.17 -1.33 7.72
CA TYR A 8 -1.55 -2.58 7.06
C TYR A 8 -2.59 -3.35 7.90
N GLY A 9 -3.59 -3.93 7.24
CA GLY A 9 -4.72 -4.60 7.87
C GLY A 9 -5.80 -3.65 8.43
N GLU A 10 -5.39 -2.55 9.08
CA GLU A 10 -6.33 -1.54 9.59
C GLU A 10 -7.07 -0.82 8.47
N ARG A 11 -6.37 -0.47 7.37
CA ARG A 11 -7.00 0.15 6.20
C ARG A 11 -8.13 -0.71 5.62
N ALA A 12 -7.87 -1.99 5.36
CA ALA A 12 -8.87 -2.92 4.83
C ALA A 12 -10.05 -3.09 5.80
N ARG A 13 -9.79 -3.29 7.10
CA ARG A 13 -10.84 -3.39 8.12
C ARG A 13 -11.72 -2.15 8.15
N PHE A 14 -11.12 -0.96 8.10
CA PHE A 14 -11.83 0.30 8.13
C PHE A 14 -12.66 0.52 6.85
N GLY A 15 -12.10 0.23 5.68
CA GLY A 15 -12.82 0.34 4.41
C GLY A 15 -14.02 -0.60 4.33
N LEU A 16 -13.88 -1.85 4.78
CA LEU A 16 -14.98 -2.81 4.84
C LEU A 16 -16.08 -2.36 5.81
N LEU A 17 -15.71 -1.79 6.97
CA LEU A 17 -16.68 -1.25 7.91
C LEU A 17 -17.45 -0.04 7.32
N ILE A 18 -16.77 0.85 6.61
CA ILE A 18 -17.43 1.96 5.90
C ILE A 18 -18.42 1.39 4.87
N ASN A 19 -18.00 0.41 4.08
CA ASN A 19 -18.86 -0.20 3.07
C ASN A 19 -20.12 -0.81 3.68
N ASP A 20 -19.99 -1.55 4.78
CA ASP A 20 -21.14 -2.08 5.52
C ASP A 20 -22.06 -0.98 6.07
N LEU A 21 -21.51 0.13 6.57
CA LEU A 21 -22.30 1.26 7.05
C LEU A 21 -23.06 1.98 5.92
N VAL A 22 -22.47 2.06 4.72
CA VAL A 22 -23.16 2.55 3.51
C VAL A 22 -24.28 1.59 3.12
N SER A 23 -24.00 0.28 3.09
CA SER A 23 -24.98 -0.78 2.77
C SER A 23 -26.21 -0.73 3.69
N ARG A 24 -25.99 -0.49 5.00
CA ARG A 24 -27.05 -0.37 6.01
C ARG A 24 -27.75 1.00 6.04
N GLY A 25 -27.38 1.93 5.16
CA GLY A 25 -27.93 3.29 5.13
C GLY A 25 -27.57 4.16 6.35
N LYS A 26 -26.63 3.71 7.22
CA LYS A 26 -26.12 4.51 8.34
C LYS A 26 -25.24 5.67 7.84
N ILE A 27 -24.54 5.44 6.73
CA ILE A 27 -23.92 6.50 5.92
C ILE A 27 -24.82 6.73 4.71
N LYS A 28 -25.19 8.00 4.47
CA LYS A 28 -26.25 8.36 3.51
C LYS A 28 -25.89 8.18 2.03
N ALA A 29 -24.60 8.02 1.71
CA ALA A 29 -24.10 7.93 0.33
C ALA A 29 -22.74 7.19 0.29
N PRO A 30 -22.29 6.73 -0.89
CA PRO A 30 -20.97 6.14 -1.06
C PRO A 30 -19.83 7.02 -0.55
N ILE A 31 -18.74 6.39 -0.10
CA ILE A 31 -17.55 7.07 0.43
C ILE A 31 -16.35 6.74 -0.41
N VAL A 32 -15.64 7.78 -0.84
CA VAL A 32 -14.32 7.65 -1.48
C VAL A 32 -13.25 7.45 -0.42
N ILE A 33 -12.36 6.46 -0.62
CA ILE A 33 -11.23 6.17 0.26
C ILE A 33 -9.97 6.26 -0.56
N GLY A 34 -9.10 7.19 -0.20
CA GLY A 34 -7.82 7.41 -0.87
C GLY A 34 -6.78 7.94 0.10
N ARG A 35 -5.68 8.42 -0.45
CA ARG A 35 -4.55 8.99 0.28
C ARG A 35 -3.80 9.98 -0.61
N ASP A 36 -2.87 10.70 0.00
CA ASP A 36 -1.82 11.38 -0.75
C ASP A 36 -0.91 10.33 -1.45
N HIS A 37 -0.14 10.77 -2.44
CA HIS A 37 0.91 9.96 -3.06
C HIS A 37 2.11 9.76 -2.13
N LEU A 38 2.23 10.56 -1.06
CA LEU A 38 3.14 10.35 0.05
C LEU A 38 2.63 9.19 0.93
N ASP A 39 3.06 7.98 0.60
CA ASP A 39 2.84 6.77 1.40
C ASP A 39 3.97 5.77 1.15
N GLY A 40 4.25 4.89 2.11
CA GLY A 40 5.51 4.15 2.16
C GLY A 40 5.81 3.23 0.97
N GLY A 41 4.81 2.87 0.17
CA GLY A 41 4.96 2.03 -1.02
C GLY A 41 4.81 2.77 -2.34
N SER A 42 4.47 4.06 -2.32
CA SER A 42 3.93 4.76 -3.49
C SER A 42 4.75 5.94 -3.96
N VAL A 43 5.97 6.13 -3.47
CA VAL A 43 6.83 7.25 -3.83
C VAL A 43 8.30 6.83 -3.86
N ALA A 44 9.03 7.29 -4.87
CA ALA A 44 10.48 7.39 -4.89
C ALA A 44 10.84 8.88 -5.01
N SER A 45 11.56 9.40 -4.02
CA SER A 45 11.84 10.82 -3.83
C SER A 45 13.10 10.99 -2.96
N PRO A 46 14.31 10.96 -3.56
CA PRO A 46 15.59 10.91 -2.83
C PRO A 46 15.93 12.13 -1.96
N ARG A 47 15.13 13.20 -2.05
CA ARG A 47 15.29 14.42 -1.23
C ARG A 47 14.17 14.60 -0.19
N ARG A 48 13.38 13.55 0.03
CA ARG A 48 12.22 13.58 0.92
C ARG A 48 11.88 12.17 1.43
N GLU A 49 10.93 11.47 0.84
CA GLU A 49 10.39 10.22 1.41
C GLU A 49 11.34 9.02 1.35
N THR A 50 12.25 9.01 0.38
CA THR A 50 13.22 7.92 0.22
C THR A 50 14.64 8.40 0.39
N GLU A 51 14.84 9.53 1.07
CA GLU A 51 16.15 10.04 1.43
C GLU A 51 16.79 9.16 2.51
N GLY A 52 18.01 8.70 2.26
CA GLY A 52 18.80 7.92 3.20
C GLY A 52 18.21 6.54 3.47
N MET A 53 17.72 5.85 2.43
CA MET A 53 17.30 4.46 2.57
C MET A 53 18.48 3.62 3.09
N ARG A 54 18.20 2.66 3.99
CA ARG A 54 19.24 1.90 4.70
C ARG A 54 20.22 1.18 3.78
N ASP A 55 19.79 0.77 2.60
CA ASP A 55 20.57 0.07 1.58
C ASP A 55 21.03 0.98 0.43
N GLY A 56 20.74 2.29 0.50
CA GLY A 56 21.04 3.27 -0.55
C GLY A 56 20.11 3.22 -1.76
N SER A 57 18.95 2.54 -1.68
CA SER A 57 17.99 2.42 -2.79
C SER A 57 17.16 3.69 -3.05
N ASP A 58 17.63 4.86 -2.63
CA ASP A 58 16.87 6.12 -2.58
C ASP A 58 16.16 6.43 -3.90
N ALA A 59 16.86 6.25 -5.03
CA ALA A 59 16.39 6.62 -6.36
C ALA A 59 15.65 5.51 -7.13
N VAL A 60 15.43 4.34 -6.52
CA VAL A 60 14.75 3.22 -7.18
C VAL A 60 13.25 3.54 -7.33
N ALA A 61 12.84 3.82 -8.57
CA ALA A 61 11.49 4.23 -8.92
C ALA A 61 10.56 3.07 -9.33
N ASP A 62 11.00 1.82 -9.27
CA ASP A 62 10.17 0.67 -9.61
C ASP A 62 8.97 0.52 -8.66
N TRP A 63 9.18 0.79 -7.36
CA TRP A 63 8.17 0.66 -6.32
C TRP A 63 6.88 1.47 -6.54
N PRO A 64 6.92 2.80 -6.79
CA PRO A 64 5.70 3.55 -7.10
C PRO A 64 5.01 3.07 -8.38
N LEU A 65 5.75 2.59 -9.40
CA LEU A 65 5.15 2.03 -10.61
C LEU A 65 4.44 0.71 -10.32
N LEU A 66 5.07 -0.18 -9.54
CA LEU A 66 4.46 -1.44 -9.08
C LEU A 66 3.24 -1.18 -8.18
N ASN A 67 3.27 -0.13 -7.34
CA ASN A 67 2.11 0.28 -6.55
C ASN A 67 0.92 0.67 -7.43
N ALA A 68 1.14 1.45 -8.49
CA ALA A 68 0.10 1.79 -9.45
C ALA A 68 -0.43 0.55 -10.18
N LEU A 69 0.45 -0.33 -10.65
CA LEU A 69 0.08 -1.55 -11.37
C LEU A 69 -0.73 -2.51 -10.48
N ILE A 70 -0.30 -2.73 -9.24
CA ILE A 70 -1.00 -3.66 -8.35
C ILE A 70 -2.33 -3.09 -7.84
N ASN A 71 -2.44 -1.77 -7.65
CA ASN A 71 -3.71 -1.15 -7.30
C ASN A 71 -4.70 -1.16 -8.48
N THR A 72 -4.20 -1.05 -9.71
CA THR A 72 -5.00 -1.27 -10.93
C THR A 72 -5.52 -2.71 -10.95
N ALA A 73 -4.64 -3.69 -10.74
CA ALA A 73 -5.00 -5.12 -10.73
C ALA A 73 -5.92 -5.50 -9.55
N ALA A 74 -5.76 -4.86 -8.39
CA ALA A 74 -6.58 -5.07 -7.19
C ALA A 74 -8.00 -4.47 -7.32
N GLY A 75 -8.21 -3.58 -8.30
CA GLY A 75 -9.51 -3.01 -8.60
C GLY A 75 -9.77 -1.66 -7.91
N ALA A 76 -8.75 -0.80 -7.77
CA ALA A 76 -8.99 0.59 -7.40
C ALA A 76 -9.97 1.25 -8.39
N THR A 77 -10.73 2.25 -7.95
CA THR A 77 -11.67 2.97 -8.82
C THR A 77 -10.92 3.89 -9.80
N TRP A 78 -9.86 4.52 -9.34
CA TRP A 78 -8.87 5.15 -10.22
C TRP A 78 -7.47 5.08 -9.62
N VAL A 79 -6.48 5.10 -10.52
CA VAL A 79 -5.05 5.05 -10.22
C VAL A 79 -4.36 6.15 -11.01
N SER A 80 -3.34 6.76 -10.42
CA SER A 80 -2.55 7.81 -11.05
C SER A 80 -1.05 7.54 -10.87
N ILE A 81 -0.27 7.90 -11.89
CA ILE A 81 1.20 7.94 -11.84
C ILE A 81 1.61 9.36 -12.18
N HIS A 82 2.33 10.02 -11.29
CA HIS A 82 2.77 11.40 -11.43
C HIS A 82 4.30 11.51 -11.25
N SER A 83 4.85 12.61 -11.75
CA SER A 83 6.26 12.98 -11.61
C SER A 83 6.39 14.39 -11.04
N GLY A 84 7.38 14.58 -10.17
CA GLY A 84 7.80 15.86 -9.65
C GLY A 84 6.90 16.49 -8.58
N GLY A 85 5.91 15.76 -8.06
CA GLY A 85 5.10 16.22 -6.95
C GLY A 85 5.95 16.49 -5.71
N GLY A 86 5.70 17.63 -5.07
CA GLY A 86 6.39 18.07 -3.85
C GLY A 86 7.79 18.65 -4.06
N VAL A 87 8.65 17.95 -4.80
CA VAL A 87 10.09 18.26 -4.93
C VAL A 87 10.51 18.80 -6.31
N GLY A 88 9.56 18.92 -7.24
CA GLY A 88 9.80 19.49 -8.58
C GLY A 88 10.21 18.46 -9.64
N ILE A 89 10.19 18.89 -10.90
CA ILE A 89 10.44 18.04 -12.08
C ILE A 89 11.78 17.30 -11.95
N GLY A 90 11.74 15.99 -12.18
CA GLY A 90 12.92 15.12 -12.17
C GLY A 90 13.33 14.58 -10.80
N TYR A 91 12.64 14.97 -9.71
CA TYR A 91 13.04 14.59 -8.35
C TYR A 91 12.14 13.57 -7.66
N SER A 92 10.97 13.26 -8.22
CA SER A 92 10.10 12.22 -7.66
C SER A 92 9.27 11.51 -8.72
N ILE A 93 9.01 10.23 -8.49
CA ILE A 93 8.02 9.42 -9.20
C ILE A 93 7.09 8.83 -8.14
N HIS A 94 5.78 8.95 -8.31
CA HIS A 94 4.84 8.57 -7.27
C HIS A 94 3.45 8.20 -7.78
N ALA A 95 2.75 7.36 -7.03
CA ALA A 95 1.47 6.78 -7.40
C ALA A 95 0.35 7.08 -6.38
N GLY A 96 -0.84 7.30 -6.91
CA GLY A 96 -2.06 7.51 -6.15
C GLY A 96 -3.07 6.41 -6.46
N GLN A 97 -3.90 6.09 -5.47
CA GLN A 97 -5.04 5.21 -5.64
C GLN A 97 -6.23 5.76 -4.87
N VAL A 98 -7.41 5.55 -5.42
CA VAL A 98 -8.67 5.74 -4.70
C VAL A 98 -9.62 4.59 -5.03
N VAL A 99 -10.33 4.12 -4.02
CA VAL A 99 -11.36 3.08 -4.12
C VAL A 99 -12.65 3.56 -3.45
N VAL A 100 -13.79 3.27 -4.07
CA VAL A 100 -15.11 3.71 -3.59
C VAL A 100 -15.79 2.60 -2.80
N ALA A 101 -16.25 2.94 -1.59
CA ALA A 101 -17.12 2.12 -0.77
C ALA A 101 -18.59 2.43 -1.07
N GLU A 102 -19.18 1.64 -1.96
CA GLU A 102 -20.55 1.84 -2.47
C GLU A 102 -21.62 1.07 -1.69
N GLY A 103 -21.21 0.21 -0.77
CA GLY A 103 -22.12 -0.65 0.02
C GLY A 103 -22.52 -1.95 -0.67
N THR A 104 -21.86 -2.31 -1.78
CA THR A 104 -22.09 -3.57 -2.51
C THR A 104 -21.10 -4.66 -2.09
N SER A 105 -21.41 -5.92 -2.40
CA SER A 105 -20.48 -7.03 -2.23
C SER A 105 -19.27 -6.93 -3.16
N GLU A 106 -19.44 -6.36 -4.35
CA GLU A 106 -18.35 -6.12 -5.29
C GLU A 106 -17.37 -5.08 -4.76
N SER A 107 -17.87 -3.94 -4.25
CA SER A 107 -17.02 -2.92 -3.64
C SER A 107 -16.28 -3.46 -2.43
N ALA A 108 -16.90 -4.34 -1.62
CA ALA A 108 -16.23 -5.01 -0.51
C ALA A 108 -14.98 -5.81 -0.96
N GLN A 109 -15.07 -6.60 -2.02
CA GLN A 109 -13.93 -7.37 -2.54
C GLN A 109 -12.83 -6.47 -3.11
N ARG A 110 -13.19 -5.34 -3.74
CA ARG A 110 -12.23 -4.35 -4.26
C ARG A 110 -11.52 -3.63 -3.10
N LEU A 111 -12.27 -3.21 -2.09
CA LEU A 111 -11.74 -2.58 -0.88
C LEU A 111 -10.77 -3.48 -0.14
N GLU A 112 -11.13 -4.74 0.09
CA GLU A 112 -10.25 -5.70 0.74
C GLU A 112 -8.92 -5.84 -0.01
N ARG A 113 -8.97 -6.04 -1.33
CA ARG A 113 -7.77 -6.21 -2.15
C ARG A 113 -6.93 -4.94 -2.18
N VAL A 114 -7.49 -3.80 -2.58
CA VAL A 114 -6.76 -2.52 -2.73
C VAL A 114 -6.17 -2.06 -1.40
N LEU A 115 -6.95 -2.08 -0.33
CA LEU A 115 -6.50 -1.63 1.00
C LEU A 115 -5.60 -2.64 1.71
N THR A 116 -5.35 -3.80 1.10
CA THR A 116 -4.32 -4.77 1.50
C THR A 116 -3.06 -4.61 0.65
N THR A 117 -3.19 -4.57 -0.68
CA THR A 117 -2.03 -4.47 -1.58
C THR A 117 -1.34 -3.12 -1.45
N ASP A 118 -2.10 -2.03 -1.35
CA ASP A 118 -1.56 -0.68 -1.29
C ASP A 118 -0.58 -0.49 -0.11
N PRO A 119 -0.98 -0.64 1.17
CA PRO A 119 -0.04 -0.61 2.29
C PRO A 119 0.92 -1.82 2.28
N GLY A 120 0.55 -2.92 1.64
CA GLY A 120 1.42 -4.11 1.50
C GLY A 120 2.70 -3.79 0.73
N THR A 121 2.60 -2.99 -0.34
CA THR A 121 3.77 -2.55 -1.11
C THR A 121 4.77 -1.74 -0.26
N ALA A 122 4.28 -0.97 0.72
CA ALA A 122 5.15 -0.26 1.66
C ALA A 122 5.97 -1.23 2.51
N ILE A 123 5.34 -2.29 3.03
CA ILE A 123 6.04 -3.31 3.81
C ILE A 123 7.03 -4.05 2.93
N MET A 124 6.64 -4.47 1.72
CA MET A 124 7.51 -5.18 0.78
C MET A 124 8.76 -4.35 0.44
N ARG A 125 8.58 -3.07 0.11
CA ARG A 125 9.67 -2.15 -0.24
C ARG A 125 10.68 -1.98 0.90
N HIS A 126 10.19 -1.75 2.12
CA HIS A 126 11.07 -1.53 3.27
C HIS A 126 11.66 -2.83 3.81
N VAL A 127 11.02 -3.96 3.57
CA VAL A 127 11.63 -5.28 3.75
C VAL A 127 12.84 -5.44 2.82
N ASP A 128 12.67 -5.12 1.54
CA ASP A 128 13.73 -5.24 0.53
C ASP A 128 14.95 -4.38 0.89
N ALA A 129 14.69 -3.15 1.36
CA ALA A 129 15.72 -2.24 1.89
C ALA A 129 16.29 -2.63 3.27
N GLY A 130 15.89 -3.77 3.85
CA GLY A 130 16.49 -4.33 5.06
C GLY A 130 16.05 -3.69 6.39
N TYR A 131 14.87 -3.06 6.46
CA TYR A 131 14.35 -2.49 7.71
C TYR A 131 13.81 -3.61 8.64
N PRO A 132 14.36 -3.79 9.86
CA PRO A 132 13.92 -4.84 10.78
C PRO A 132 12.43 -4.76 11.14
N GLU A 133 11.89 -3.56 11.26
CA GLU A 133 10.49 -3.31 11.59
C GLU A 133 9.56 -3.77 10.47
N ALA A 134 9.97 -3.58 9.21
CA ALA A 134 9.23 -4.04 8.04
C ALA A 134 9.29 -5.56 7.92
N ILE A 135 10.44 -6.17 8.18
CA ILE A 135 10.60 -7.63 8.25
C ILE A 135 9.70 -8.22 9.35
N ALA A 136 9.69 -7.61 10.53
CA ALA A 136 8.81 -8.01 11.62
C ALA A 136 7.32 -7.83 11.24
N ALA A 137 6.96 -6.74 10.56
CA ALA A 137 5.60 -6.52 10.07
C ALA A 137 5.18 -7.58 9.04
N ALA A 138 6.04 -7.89 8.07
CA ALA A 138 5.79 -8.92 7.08
C ALA A 138 5.54 -10.29 7.73
N ARG A 139 6.36 -10.67 8.72
CA ARG A 139 6.18 -11.89 9.51
C ARG A 139 4.88 -11.88 10.31
N ARG A 140 4.59 -10.79 11.06
CA ARG A 140 3.36 -10.66 11.87
C ARG A 140 2.09 -10.76 11.03
N HIS A 141 2.09 -10.21 9.83
CA HIS A 141 0.94 -10.19 8.95
C HIS A 141 0.91 -11.33 7.92
N GLY A 142 1.91 -12.22 7.92
CA GLY A 142 2.01 -13.31 6.95
C GLY A 142 2.14 -12.85 5.50
N ILE A 143 2.76 -11.69 5.27
CA ILE A 143 2.99 -11.16 3.92
C ILE A 143 4.04 -12.04 3.23
N LYS A 144 3.67 -12.56 2.06
CA LYS A 144 4.55 -13.42 1.26
C LYS A 144 5.64 -12.56 0.63
N ILE A 145 6.86 -12.66 1.14
CA ILE A 145 8.06 -12.07 0.55
C ILE A 145 8.92 -13.19 -0.01
N PRO A 146 8.99 -13.38 -1.35
CA PRO A 146 9.69 -14.53 -1.95
C PRO A 146 11.17 -14.63 -1.56
N MET A 147 11.85 -13.50 -1.38
CA MET A 147 13.28 -13.43 -1.12
C MET A 147 13.65 -13.53 0.36
N ILE A 148 12.70 -13.30 1.28
CA ILE A 148 12.91 -13.64 2.69
C ILE A 148 12.67 -15.14 2.80
N ARG A 149 13.75 -15.91 2.89
CA ARG A 149 13.66 -17.28 3.40
C ARG A 149 13.11 -17.19 4.82
N GLY A 150 11.98 -17.84 5.09
CA GLY A 150 11.63 -18.19 6.45
C GLY A 150 12.80 -18.98 7.04
N ASP A 151 13.00 -18.93 8.35
CA ASP A 151 13.88 -19.87 9.02
C ASP A 151 13.36 -21.28 8.69
N GLU A 152 13.91 -21.90 7.64
CA GLU A 152 13.64 -23.29 7.32
C GLU A 152 14.13 -24.07 8.54
N ALA A 153 13.21 -24.67 9.29
CA ALA A 153 13.55 -25.78 10.16
C ALA A 153 14.39 -26.75 9.32
N PRO A 154 15.53 -27.26 9.84
CA PRO A 154 16.41 -28.11 9.06
C PRO A 154 15.57 -29.22 8.46
N THR A 155 15.53 -29.25 7.13
CA THR A 155 14.98 -30.37 6.39
C THR A 155 15.74 -31.59 6.88
N SER A 156 15.08 -32.42 7.69
CA SER A 156 15.61 -33.72 8.07
C SER A 156 15.82 -34.49 6.78
N ALA A 157 17.08 -34.57 6.35
CA ALA A 157 17.49 -35.50 5.34
C ALA A 157 17.07 -36.91 5.79
N THR A 158 16.44 -37.61 4.86
CA THR A 158 16.03 -39.02 4.85
C THR A 158 16.89 -39.95 5.68
#